data_AF-A0A2T0USS5-F1
#
_entry.id   AF-A0A2T0USS5-F1
#
_cell.length_a   1.000
_cell.length_b   1.000
_cell.length_c   1.000
_cell.angle_alpha   90.00
_cell.angle_beta   90.00
_cell.angle_gamma   90.00
#
_symmetry.space_group_name_H-M   'P 1'
#
loop_
_entity.id
_entity.type
_entity.pdbx_description
1 polymer ?
#
loop_
_entity_poly.entity_id
_entity_poly.type
_entity_poly.pdbx_seq_one_letter_code
_entity_poly.pdbx_strand_id
1 'polypeptide(L)'
;MPRAAAIQPNEWATTHPNFEGFDLGSLNRVVIDYAFIELTMAKRWHRRTGLGRACAVIGRIFTIIGLMAGVAMAAFMLVGTDSEALLPVVWSGSALACVAVLGFLVPWALTPYRQWDRTLCGISVMMGVVALLSLGSALFRGVTIAPLWSVVVPLVVLLLVAVGAIVADVRLRTTDLPPAVDLNSLSPNEIEVLLKVRRRALTILRSRNIVSYADFRGFDESPLDPSPAPS
;
A
#
# COMPACT_ATOMS: atom_id res chain seq x y z
N MET A 1 6.55 -17.59 5.67
CA MET A 1 6.89 -16.33 4.96
C MET A 1 8.12 -15.74 5.63
N PRO A 2 9.15 -15.29 4.89
CA PRO A 2 10.32 -14.66 5.50
C PRO A 2 9.89 -13.42 6.30
N ARG A 3 10.45 -13.25 7.51
CA ARG A 3 10.16 -12.12 8.39
C ARG A 3 10.61 -10.81 7.72
N ALA A 4 9.79 -9.76 7.82
CA ALA A 4 10.18 -8.43 7.40
C ALA A 4 11.38 -7.95 8.23
N ALA A 5 12.31 -7.22 7.59
CA ALA A 5 13.53 -6.74 8.24
C ALA A 5 13.24 -5.76 9.38
N ALA A 6 12.20 -4.93 9.25
CA ALA A 6 11.51 -4.28 10.36
C ALA A 6 10.01 -4.38 10.08
N ILE A 7 9.15 -4.41 11.10
CA ILE A 7 7.70 -4.50 10.88
C ILE A 7 7.15 -3.08 10.81
N GLN A 8 6.34 -2.77 9.79
CA GLN A 8 5.65 -1.48 9.74
C GLN A 8 4.72 -1.34 10.97
N PRO A 9 4.71 -0.20 11.69
CA PRO A 9 3.87 -0.04 12.89
C PRO A 9 2.38 -0.33 12.67
N ASN A 10 1.84 0.00 11.50
CA ASN A 10 0.47 -0.33 11.13
C ASN A 10 0.26 -1.84 10.90
N GLU A 11 1.25 -2.52 10.32
CA GLU A 11 1.21 -3.98 10.13
C GLU A 11 1.33 -4.69 11.48
N TRP A 12 2.20 -4.21 12.36
CA TRP A 12 2.32 -4.71 13.73
C TRP A 12 0.98 -4.59 14.46
N ALA A 13 0.32 -3.43 14.36
CA ALA A 13 -0.99 -3.15 14.96
C ALA A 13 -2.15 -3.99 14.40
N THR A 14 -2.03 -4.52 13.17
CA THR A 14 -3.08 -5.34 12.54
C THR A 14 -2.85 -6.85 12.70
N THR A 15 -1.60 -7.28 12.87
CA THR A 15 -1.24 -8.71 12.80
C THR A 15 -1.18 -9.37 14.17
N HIS A 16 -0.91 -8.63 15.24
CA HIS A 16 -0.89 -9.21 16.59
C HIS A 16 -2.33 -9.51 17.03
N PRO A 17 -2.70 -10.80 17.26
CA PRO A 17 -4.08 -11.19 17.51
C PRO A 17 -4.49 -11.04 18.98
N ASN A 18 -3.57 -11.18 19.94
CA ASN A 18 -3.89 -11.19 21.36
C ASN A 18 -2.85 -10.35 22.12
N PHE A 19 -3.19 -9.11 22.46
CA PHE A 19 -2.47 -8.39 23.51
C PHE A 19 -3.09 -8.83 24.84
N GLU A 20 -2.35 -9.56 25.67
CA GLU A 20 -2.74 -9.83 27.07
C GLU A 20 -2.79 -8.53 27.89
N GLY A 21 -2.11 -7.49 27.39
CA GLY A 21 -2.22 -6.08 27.74
C GLY A 21 -1.51 -5.24 26.68
N PHE A 22 -2.01 -4.04 26.37
CA PHE A 22 -1.30 -3.13 25.47
C PHE A 22 -0.12 -2.49 26.19
N ASP A 23 1.10 -2.72 25.67
CA ASP A 23 2.32 -2.06 26.15
C ASP A 23 2.76 -0.97 25.16
N LEU A 24 2.78 0.28 25.62
CA LEU A 24 3.28 1.41 24.84
C LEU A 24 4.78 1.28 24.51
N GLY A 25 5.58 0.66 25.38
CA GLY A 25 7.00 0.40 25.14
C GLY A 25 7.23 -0.48 23.93
N SER A 26 6.42 -1.54 23.78
CA SER A 26 6.43 -2.40 22.59
C SER A 26 6.14 -1.63 21.29
N LEU A 27 5.17 -0.71 21.31
CA LEU A 27 4.85 0.12 20.15
C LEU A 27 5.96 1.13 19.86
N ASN A 28 6.52 1.77 20.88
CA ASN A 28 7.64 2.71 20.72
C ASN A 28 8.84 2.02 20.05
N ARG A 29 9.17 0.79 20.43
CA ARG A 29 10.25 0.01 19.78
C ARG A 29 10.00 -0.22 18.30
N VAL A 30 8.79 -0.66 17.93
CA VAL A 30 8.45 -0.89 16.52
C VAL A 30 8.54 0.41 15.71
N VAL A 31 8.14 1.54 16.30
CA VAL A 31 8.28 2.87 15.68
C VAL A 31 9.75 3.27 15.54
N ILE A 32 10.59 3.00 16.54
CA ILE A 32 12.03 3.29 16.53
C ILE A 32 12.76 2.41 15.50
N ASP A 33 12.48 1.11 15.46
CA ASP A 33 13.06 0.17 14.50
C ASP A 33 12.69 0.55 13.05
N TYR A 34 11.49 1.12 12.86
CA TYR A 34 11.03 1.60 11.56
C TYR A 34 11.40 3.07 11.27
N ALA A 35 12.01 3.76 12.23
CA ALA A 35 12.22 5.21 12.19
C ALA A 35 13.08 5.64 10.99
N PHE A 36 14.13 4.89 10.67
CA PHE A 36 15.01 5.24 9.55
C PHE A 36 14.27 5.35 8.22
N ILE A 37 13.33 4.43 7.97
CA ILE A 37 12.55 4.38 6.73
C ILE A 37 11.61 5.59 6.67
N GLU A 38 10.88 5.86 7.75
CA GLU A 38 9.94 6.99 7.84
C GLU A 38 10.64 8.33 7.76
N LEU A 39 11.75 8.52 8.46
CA LEU A 39 12.53 9.75 8.43
C LEU A 39 13.13 10.01 7.05
N THR A 40 13.64 8.96 6.38
CA THR A 40 14.15 9.09 5.01
C THR A 40 13.04 9.49 4.04
N MET A 41 11.85 8.93 4.20
CA MET A 41 10.69 9.30 3.39
C MET A 41 10.21 10.72 3.66
N ALA A 42 10.14 11.12 4.93
CA ALA A 42 9.78 12.47 5.33
C ALA A 42 10.76 13.51 4.77
N LYS A 43 12.07 13.23 4.84
CA LYS A 43 13.11 14.08 4.22
C LYS A 43 12.91 14.23 2.72
N ARG A 44 12.64 13.12 2.00
CA ARG A 44 12.36 13.17 0.56
C ARG A 44 11.10 13.97 0.25
N TRP A 45 10.04 13.81 1.03
CA TRP A 45 8.80 14.58 0.86
C TRP A 45 9.00 16.07 1.12
N HIS A 46 9.77 16.41 2.15
CA HIS A 46 10.05 17.80 2.50
C HIS A 46 10.85 18.51 1.40
N ARG A 47 11.82 17.81 0.78
CA ARG A 47 12.60 18.29 -0.37
C ARG A 47 11.79 18.51 -1.65
N ARG A 48 10.58 17.96 -1.77
CA ARG A 48 9.75 18.19 -2.97
C ARG A 48 9.27 19.63 -3.04
N THR A 49 9.33 20.20 -4.23
CA THR A 49 8.69 21.48 -4.55
C THR A 49 7.18 21.40 -4.35
N GLY A 50 6.51 22.54 -4.20
CA GLY A 50 5.04 22.60 -4.06
C GLY A 50 4.31 21.87 -5.19
N LEU A 51 4.80 22.03 -6.43
CA LEU A 51 4.30 21.33 -7.61
C LEU A 51 4.52 19.81 -7.52
N GLY A 52 5.69 19.37 -7.05
CA GLY A 52 5.97 17.95 -6.82
C GLY A 52 5.07 17.30 -5.75
N ARG A 53 4.62 18.08 -4.75
CA ARG A 53 3.64 17.61 -3.76
C ARG A 53 2.23 17.52 -4.36
N ALA A 54 1.82 18.53 -5.13
CA ALA A 54 0.52 18.52 -5.83
C ALA A 54 0.41 17.35 -6.82
N CYS A 55 1.44 17.12 -7.64
CA CYS A 55 1.49 15.97 -8.55
C CYS A 55 1.39 14.64 -7.81
N ALA A 56 2.01 14.50 -6.64
CA ALA A 56 1.91 13.28 -5.85
C ALA A 56 0.49 13.06 -5.29
N VAL A 57 -0.20 14.12 -4.86
CA VAL A 57 -1.60 14.04 -4.41
C VAL A 57 -2.52 13.68 -5.57
N ILE A 58 -2.38 14.36 -6.71
CA ILE A 58 -3.16 14.09 -7.92
C ILE A 58 -2.92 12.65 -8.39
N GLY A 59 -1.66 12.21 -8.43
CA GLY A 59 -1.32 10.83 -8.79
C GLY A 59 -2.01 9.80 -7.89
N ARG A 60 -2.12 10.06 -6.58
CA ARG A 60 -2.86 9.20 -5.66
C ARG A 60 -4.35 9.14 -5.98
N ILE A 61 -4.97 10.26 -6.34
CA ILE A 61 -6.39 10.31 -6.76
C ILE A 61 -6.58 9.49 -8.04
N PHE A 62 -5.72 9.69 -9.05
CA PHE A 62 -5.76 8.91 -10.29
C PHE A 62 -5.59 7.41 -10.05
N THR A 63 -4.74 7.03 -9.09
CA THR A 63 -4.55 5.63 -8.68
C THR A 63 -5.87 5.03 -8.17
N ILE A 64 -6.61 5.77 -7.33
CA ILE A 64 -7.91 5.32 -6.80
C ILE A 64 -8.95 5.21 -7.92
N ILE A 65 -9.02 6.22 -8.81
CA ILE A 65 -9.92 6.19 -9.97
C ILE A 65 -9.62 4.98 -10.85
N GLY A 66 -8.33 4.66 -11.05
CA GLY A 66 -7.93 3.52 -11.87
C GLY A 66 -8.32 2.16 -11.28
N LEU A 67 -8.31 2.01 -9.95
CA LEU A 67 -8.86 0.81 -9.31
C LEU A 67 -10.35 0.65 -9.62
N MET A 68 -11.12 1.74 -9.48
CA MET A 68 -12.56 1.72 -9.75
C MET A 68 -12.86 1.45 -11.23
N ALA A 69 -12.06 2.01 -12.14
CA ALA A 69 -12.17 1.76 -13.57
C ALA A 69 -11.91 0.29 -13.93
N GLY A 70 -10.90 -0.35 -13.31
CA GLY A 70 -10.65 -1.78 -13.49
C GLY A 70 -11.80 -2.66 -13.03
N VAL A 71 -12.38 -2.36 -11.86
CA VAL A 71 -13.55 -3.09 -11.33
C VAL A 71 -14.79 -2.88 -12.21
N ALA A 72 -15.05 -1.64 -12.64
CA ALA A 72 -16.18 -1.32 -13.51
C ALA A 72 -16.06 -2.03 -14.86
N MET A 73 -14.86 -2.05 -15.46
CA MET A 73 -14.59 -2.81 -16.67
C MET A 73 -14.91 -4.30 -16.49
N ALA A 74 -14.48 -4.91 -15.38
CA ALA A 74 -14.79 -6.31 -15.08
C ALA A 74 -16.29 -6.56 -15.03
N ALA A 75 -17.04 -5.66 -14.38
CA ALA A 75 -18.50 -5.74 -14.30
C ALA A 75 -19.16 -5.66 -15.68
N PHE A 76 -18.75 -4.71 -16.53
CA PHE A 76 -19.26 -4.61 -17.91
C PHE A 76 -18.95 -5.87 -18.73
N MET A 77 -17.75 -6.42 -18.58
CA MET A 77 -17.33 -7.66 -19.25
C MET A 77 -18.13 -8.88 -18.78
N LEU A 78 -18.49 -8.95 -17.50
CA LEU A 78 -19.25 -10.08 -16.93
C LEU A 78 -20.75 -10.00 -17.28
N VAL A 79 -21.33 -8.80 -17.25
CA VAL A 79 -22.70 -8.56 -17.75
C VAL A 79 -22.77 -8.87 -19.25
N GLY A 80 -21.68 -8.55 -19.96
CA GLY A 80 -21.47 -8.70 -21.40
C GLY A 80 -22.50 -7.95 -22.20
N THR A 81 -22.45 -6.64 -21.97
CA THR A 81 -22.96 -5.66 -22.91
C THR A 81 -22.09 -5.69 -24.15
N ASP A 82 -22.60 -6.32 -25.20
CA ASP A 82 -22.03 -6.24 -26.55
C ASP A 82 -22.50 -4.92 -27.17
N SER A 83 -21.84 -3.83 -26.79
CA SER A 83 -22.02 -2.50 -27.40
C SER A 83 -20.70 -2.00 -27.98
N GLU A 84 -20.76 -1.07 -28.95
CA GLU A 84 -19.56 -0.43 -29.51
C GLU A 84 -18.68 0.26 -28.44
N ALA A 85 -19.29 0.61 -27.30
CA ALA A 85 -18.59 1.18 -26.15
C ALA A 85 -17.73 0.17 -25.37
N LEU A 86 -17.83 -1.14 -25.65
CA LEU A 86 -17.07 -2.17 -24.94
C LEU A 86 -15.57 -2.02 -25.15
N LEU A 87 -15.12 -1.78 -26.39
CA LEU A 87 -13.71 -1.58 -26.71
C LEU A 87 -13.07 -0.41 -25.93
N PRO A 88 -13.61 0.83 -25.99
CA PRO A 88 -13.04 1.92 -25.23
C PRO A 88 -13.10 1.68 -23.71
N VAL A 89 -14.13 0.99 -23.20
CA VAL A 89 -14.22 0.61 -21.78
C VAL A 89 -13.09 -0.36 -21.39
N VAL A 90 -12.84 -1.40 -22.19
CA VAL A 90 -11.78 -2.39 -21.90
C VAL A 90 -10.40 -1.75 -21.95
N TRP A 91 -10.14 -0.92 -22.95
CA TRP A 91 -8.84 -0.24 -23.09
C TRP A 91 -8.61 0.78 -21.98
N SER A 92 -9.58 1.67 -21.74
CA SER A 92 -9.44 2.70 -20.70
C SER A 92 -9.43 2.08 -19.30
N GLY A 93 -10.28 1.09 -19.03
CA GLY A 93 -10.33 0.36 -17.77
C GLY A 93 -9.02 -0.37 -17.49
N SER A 94 -8.48 -1.10 -18.47
CA SER A 94 -7.20 -1.81 -18.33
C SER A 94 -6.03 -0.84 -18.16
N ALA A 95 -5.97 0.24 -18.94
CA ALA A 95 -4.91 1.23 -18.85
C ALA A 95 -4.92 1.94 -17.48
N LEU A 96 -6.08 2.37 -17.01
CA LEU A 96 -6.21 3.02 -15.71
C LEU A 96 -5.92 2.05 -14.55
N ALA A 97 -6.31 0.77 -14.68
CA ALA A 97 -5.95 -0.28 -13.72
C ALA A 97 -4.43 -0.53 -13.69
N CYS A 98 -3.74 -0.54 -14.83
CA CYS A 98 -2.29 -0.60 -14.90
C CYS A 98 -1.64 0.60 -14.18
N VAL A 99 -2.15 1.81 -14.44
CA VAL A 99 -1.69 3.03 -13.75
C VAL A 99 -1.91 2.92 -12.26
N ALA A 100 -3.01 2.31 -11.80
CA ALA A 100 -3.25 2.09 -10.38
C ALA A 100 -2.20 1.14 -9.77
N VAL A 101 -1.93 0.00 -10.40
CA VAL A 101 -0.90 -0.94 -9.92
C VAL A 101 0.48 -0.26 -9.87
N LEU A 102 0.86 0.45 -10.94
CA LEU A 102 2.11 1.20 -11.00
C LEU A 102 2.16 2.34 -9.97
N GLY A 103 1.03 2.97 -9.68
CA GLY A 103 0.89 4.03 -8.68
C GLY A 103 1.19 3.56 -7.26
N PHE A 104 1.03 2.28 -6.95
CA PHE A 104 1.50 1.67 -5.70
C PHE A 104 2.91 1.10 -5.82
N LEU A 105 3.24 0.48 -6.96
CA LEU A 105 4.54 -0.17 -7.17
C LEU A 105 5.70 0.83 -7.19
N VAL A 106 5.55 1.97 -7.88
CA VAL A 106 6.64 2.94 -8.05
C VAL A 106 7.03 3.59 -6.72
N PRO A 107 6.10 4.13 -5.90
CA PRO A 107 6.45 4.65 -4.58
C PRO A 107 7.10 3.57 -3.70
N TRP A 108 6.57 2.35 -3.72
CA TRP A 108 7.13 1.22 -3.00
C TRP A 108 8.56 0.90 -3.45
N ALA A 109 8.81 0.82 -4.76
CA ALA A 109 10.12 0.51 -5.33
C ALA A 109 11.18 1.58 -4.99
N LEU A 110 10.74 2.81 -4.75
CA LEU A 110 11.58 3.91 -4.30
C LEU A 110 11.82 3.90 -2.78
N THR A 111 11.11 3.10 -1.98
CA THR A 111 11.34 3.03 -0.53
C THR A 111 12.75 2.53 -0.21
N PRO A 112 13.49 3.16 0.72
CA PRO A 112 14.72 2.58 1.26
C PRO A 112 14.35 1.37 2.12
N TYR A 113 15.18 0.32 2.10
CA TYR A 113 14.89 -0.94 2.81
C TYR A 113 13.49 -1.47 2.51
N ARG A 114 13.17 -1.60 1.21
CA ARG A 114 11.90 -2.12 0.69
C ARG A 114 11.43 -3.34 1.47
N GLN A 115 10.29 -3.19 2.13
CA GLN A 115 9.65 -4.25 2.90
C GLN A 115 8.45 -4.78 2.14
N TRP A 116 7.89 -5.88 2.63
CA TRP A 116 6.61 -6.35 2.10
C TRP A 116 5.52 -5.29 2.30
N ASP A 117 4.78 -4.97 1.25
CA ASP A 117 3.59 -4.12 1.33
C ASP A 117 2.33 -4.94 0.99
N ARG A 118 1.50 -5.19 2.01
CA ARG A 118 0.22 -5.91 1.87
C ARG A 118 -0.74 -5.20 0.94
N THR A 119 -0.70 -3.87 0.87
CA THR A 119 -1.59 -3.07 0.03
C THR A 119 -1.22 -3.26 -1.43
N LEU A 120 0.07 -3.14 -1.76
CA LEU A 120 0.58 -3.38 -3.11
C LEU A 120 0.26 -4.81 -3.56
N CYS A 121 0.58 -5.81 -2.72
CA CYS A 121 0.31 -7.21 -3.03
C CYS A 121 -1.19 -7.47 -3.22
N GLY A 122 -2.04 -7.02 -2.28
CA GLY A 122 -3.49 -7.21 -2.33
C GLY A 122 -4.13 -6.56 -3.56
N ILE A 123 -3.74 -5.33 -3.90
CA ILE A 123 -4.21 -4.63 -5.10
C ILE A 123 -3.77 -5.34 -6.37
N SER A 124 -2.51 -5.77 -6.43
CA SER A 124 -2.00 -6.48 -7.61
C SER A 124 -2.71 -7.82 -7.80
N VAL A 125 -2.96 -8.58 -6.73
CA VAL A 125 -3.76 -9.81 -6.78
C VAL A 125 -5.18 -9.52 -7.24
N MET A 126 -5.84 -8.52 -6.67
CA MET A 126 -7.20 -8.12 -7.06
C MET A 126 -7.30 -7.76 -8.55
N MET A 127 -6.35 -6.96 -9.06
CA MET A 127 -6.30 -6.60 -10.48
C MET A 127 -5.97 -7.81 -11.38
N GLY A 128 -5.13 -8.74 -10.91
CA GLY A 128 -4.89 -10.01 -11.61
C GLY A 128 -6.15 -10.86 -11.73
N VAL A 129 -6.93 -10.98 -10.65
CA VAL A 129 -8.23 -11.68 -10.67
C VAL A 129 -9.21 -10.99 -11.61
N VAL A 130 -9.31 -9.66 -11.56
CA VAL A 130 -10.14 -8.87 -12.48
C VAL A 130 -9.77 -9.14 -13.94
N ALA A 131 -8.48 -9.13 -14.27
CA ALA A 131 -7.99 -9.41 -15.61
C ALA A 131 -8.35 -10.84 -16.06
N LEU A 132 -8.15 -11.84 -15.19
CA LEU A 132 -8.46 -13.24 -15.47
C LEU A 132 -9.96 -13.47 -15.70
N LEU A 133 -10.82 -12.90 -14.85
CA LEU A 133 -12.28 -13.02 -15.00
C LEU A 133 -12.76 -12.35 -16.30
N SER A 134 -12.22 -11.17 -16.61
CA SER A 134 -12.56 -10.44 -17.84
C SER A 134 -12.10 -11.21 -19.08
N LEU A 135 -10.92 -11.83 -19.03
CA LEU A 135 -10.36 -12.64 -20.11
C LEU A 135 -11.16 -13.93 -20.31
N GLY A 136 -11.56 -14.60 -19.21
CA GLY A 136 -12.45 -15.75 -19.26
C GLY A 136 -13.81 -15.40 -19.88
N SER A 137 -14.39 -14.25 -19.53
CA SER A 137 -15.64 -13.77 -20.13
C SER A 137 -15.48 -13.51 -21.64
N ALA A 138 -14.40 -12.83 -22.05
CA ALA A 138 -14.13 -12.54 -23.45
C ALA A 138 -14.01 -13.80 -24.31
N LEU A 139 -13.30 -14.82 -23.80
CA LEU A 139 -13.08 -16.09 -24.49
C LEU A 139 -14.35 -16.95 -24.54
N PHE A 140 -15.13 -16.98 -23.47
CA PHE A 140 -16.34 -17.81 -23.40
C PHE A 140 -17.49 -17.26 -24.25
N ARG A 141 -17.66 -15.94 -24.30
CA ARG A 141 -18.80 -15.32 -25.00
C ARG A 141 -18.59 -15.17 -26.50
N GLY A 142 -17.34 -15.17 -26.97
CA GLY A 142 -17.03 -14.97 -28.39
C GLY A 142 -17.47 -13.59 -28.86
N VAL A 143 -16.69 -12.55 -28.51
CA VAL A 143 -17.01 -11.15 -28.85
C VAL A 143 -17.14 -10.98 -30.37
N THR A 144 -18.31 -10.53 -30.83
CA THR A 144 -18.64 -10.38 -32.27
C THR A 144 -18.38 -8.97 -32.81
N ILE A 145 -18.30 -7.98 -31.93
CA ILE A 145 -18.16 -6.55 -32.28
C ILE A 145 -16.76 -6.20 -32.78
N ALA A 146 -15.77 -6.96 -32.36
CA ALA A 146 -14.36 -6.66 -32.60
C ALA A 146 -13.56 -7.95 -32.70
N PRO A 147 -12.42 -7.95 -33.39
CA PRO A 147 -11.56 -9.12 -33.40
C PRO A 147 -11.07 -9.42 -31.97
N LEU A 148 -11.15 -10.67 -31.56
CA LEU A 148 -10.91 -11.12 -30.17
C LEU A 148 -9.61 -10.56 -29.56
N TRP A 149 -8.54 -10.46 -30.35
CA TRP A 149 -7.25 -9.92 -29.90
C TRP A 149 -7.37 -8.49 -29.36
N SER A 150 -8.27 -7.66 -29.90
CA SER A 150 -8.44 -6.26 -29.48
C SER A 150 -9.01 -6.11 -28.07
N VAL A 151 -9.70 -7.15 -27.57
CA VAL A 151 -10.21 -7.25 -26.19
C VAL A 151 -9.21 -7.97 -25.30
N VAL A 152 -8.57 -9.03 -25.81
CA VAL A 152 -7.64 -9.87 -25.04
C VAL A 152 -6.33 -9.15 -24.72
N VAL A 153 -5.75 -8.42 -25.67
CA VAL A 153 -4.45 -7.73 -25.48
C VAL A 153 -4.42 -6.82 -24.25
N PRO A 154 -5.34 -5.85 -24.06
CA PRO A 154 -5.30 -4.97 -22.89
C PRO A 154 -5.46 -5.74 -21.56
N LEU A 155 -6.24 -6.82 -21.54
CA LEU A 155 -6.43 -7.67 -20.36
C LEU A 155 -5.17 -8.48 -20.03
N VAL A 156 -4.48 -9.01 -21.05
CA VAL A 156 -3.19 -9.69 -20.88
C VAL A 156 -2.14 -8.72 -20.37
N VAL A 157 -2.08 -7.49 -20.91
CA VAL A 157 -1.17 -6.45 -20.41
C VAL A 157 -1.43 -6.15 -18.94
N LEU A 158 -2.69 -5.96 -18.53
CA LEU A 158 -3.06 -5.76 -17.13
C LEU A 158 -2.61 -6.94 -16.25
N LEU A 159 -2.82 -8.17 -16.71
CA LEU A 159 -2.39 -9.37 -15.99
C LEU A 159 -0.86 -9.41 -15.83
N LEU A 160 -0.11 -9.10 -16.89
CA LEU A 160 1.35 -9.04 -16.84
C LEU A 160 1.86 -7.96 -15.89
N VAL A 161 1.22 -6.78 -15.87
CA VAL A 161 1.56 -5.70 -14.93
C VAL A 161 1.28 -6.13 -13.49
N ALA A 162 0.13 -6.76 -13.22
CA ALA A 162 -0.23 -7.26 -11.90
C ALA A 162 0.74 -8.35 -11.41
N VAL A 163 1.03 -9.35 -12.24
CA VAL A 163 1.99 -10.41 -11.92
C VAL A 163 3.40 -9.83 -11.75
N GLY A 164 3.80 -8.92 -12.64
CA GLY A 164 5.08 -8.22 -12.56
C GLY A 164 5.23 -7.45 -11.25
N ALA A 165 4.17 -6.79 -10.77
CA ALA A 165 4.16 -6.10 -9.48
C ALA A 165 4.30 -7.07 -8.30
N ILE A 166 3.63 -8.22 -8.33
CA ILE A 166 3.77 -9.27 -7.29
C ILE A 166 5.20 -9.84 -7.28
N VAL A 167 5.74 -10.14 -8.45
CA VAL A 167 7.12 -10.66 -8.59
C VAL A 167 8.13 -9.61 -8.13
N ALA A 168 7.94 -8.34 -8.51
CA ALA A 168 8.78 -7.24 -8.06
C ALA A 168 8.72 -7.06 -6.54
N ASP A 169 7.51 -7.09 -5.96
CA ASP A 169 7.31 -7.05 -4.52
C ASP A 169 8.09 -8.18 -3.84
N VAL A 170 8.07 -9.41 -4.35
CA VAL A 170 8.83 -10.51 -3.74
C VAL A 170 10.35 -10.41 -3.97
N ARG A 171 10.78 -10.08 -5.20
CA ARG A 171 12.19 -10.15 -5.63
C ARG A 171 13.03 -8.95 -5.21
N LEU A 172 12.43 -7.76 -5.14
CA LEU A 172 13.14 -6.52 -4.83
C LEU A 172 13.10 -6.15 -3.35
N ARG A 173 12.49 -6.99 -2.51
CA ARG A 173 12.52 -6.87 -1.05
C ARG A 173 13.95 -6.90 -0.53
N THR A 174 14.19 -6.10 0.47
CA THR A 174 15.47 -6.03 1.18
C THR A 174 15.36 -6.90 2.43
N THR A 175 16.34 -7.76 2.63
CA THR A 175 16.45 -8.58 3.85
C THR A 175 17.27 -7.90 4.94
N ASP A 176 17.99 -6.83 4.59
CA ASP A 176 18.86 -6.12 5.50
C ASP A 176 18.04 -5.26 6.48
N LEU A 177 18.48 -5.25 7.73
CA LEU A 177 17.90 -4.43 8.78
C LEU A 177 18.20 -2.94 8.51
N PRO A 178 17.21 -2.05 8.69
CA PRO A 178 17.47 -0.62 8.65
C PRO A 178 18.43 -0.22 9.80
N PRO A 179 19.27 0.81 9.61
CA PRO A 179 20.18 1.26 10.64
C PRO A 179 19.40 1.88 11.81
N ALA A 180 19.86 1.63 13.03
CA ALA A 180 19.27 2.19 14.24
C ALA A 180 19.37 3.73 14.23
N VAL A 181 18.31 4.39 14.69
CA VAL A 181 18.24 5.85 14.77
C VAL A 181 18.40 6.28 16.23
N ASP A 182 19.38 7.13 16.51
CA ASP A 182 19.54 7.73 17.83
C ASP A 182 18.53 8.86 18.02
N LEU A 183 17.56 8.66 18.91
CA LEU A 183 16.50 9.62 19.21
C LEU A 183 17.04 10.96 19.73
N ASN A 184 18.17 10.95 20.44
CA ASN A 184 18.76 12.16 21.01
C ASN A 184 19.37 13.08 19.94
N SER A 185 19.66 12.52 18.77
CA SER A 185 20.22 13.26 17.64
C SER A 185 19.14 13.88 16.73
N LEU A 186 17.86 13.56 16.96
CA LEU A 186 16.76 13.98 16.10
C LEU A 186 16.29 15.41 16.38
N SER A 187 15.95 16.11 15.31
CA SER A 187 15.28 17.41 15.42
C SER A 187 13.82 17.27 15.89
N PRO A 188 13.21 18.31 16.49
CA PRO A 188 11.81 18.27 16.93
C PRO A 188 10.82 17.87 15.81
N ASN A 189 11.09 18.30 14.58
CA ASN A 189 10.28 17.96 13.41
C ASN A 189 10.35 16.47 13.05
N GLU A 190 11.53 15.84 13.21
CA GLU A 190 11.72 14.41 12.96
C GLU A 190 11.02 13.57 14.04
N ILE A 191 11.07 14.03 15.29
CA ILE A 191 10.32 13.42 16.39
C ILE A 191 8.82 13.49 16.11
N GLU A 192 8.30 14.62 15.62
CA GLU A 192 6.89 14.76 15.26
C GLU A 192 6.46 13.78 14.15
N VAL A 193 7.33 13.48 13.19
CA VAL A 193 7.06 12.45 12.16
C VAL A 193 6.88 11.08 12.81
N LEU A 194 7.76 10.70 13.74
CA LEU A 194 7.67 9.42 14.44
C LEU A 194 6.44 9.34 15.35
N LEU A 195 6.09 10.43 16.03
CA LEU A 195 4.86 10.54 16.81
C LEU A 195 3.61 10.40 15.94
N LYS A 196 3.60 10.98 14.72
CA LYS A 196 2.51 10.79 13.75
C LYS A 196 2.38 9.33 13.32
N VAL A 197 3.48 8.62 13.13
CA VAL A 197 3.49 7.19 12.81
C VAL A 197 2.90 6.38 13.98
N ARG A 198 3.33 6.66 15.22
CA ARG A 198 2.76 6.05 16.43
C ARG A 198 1.26 6.30 16.54
N ARG A 199 0.81 7.53 16.34
CA ARG A 199 -0.61 7.92 16.39
C ARG A 199 -1.48 7.15 15.39
N ARG A 200 -0.95 6.90 14.18
CA ARG A 200 -1.64 6.07 13.18
C ARG A 200 -1.80 4.63 13.66
N ALA A 201 -0.74 4.03 14.20
CA ALA A 201 -0.80 2.69 14.78
C ALA A 201 -1.77 2.61 15.97
N LEU A 202 -1.73 3.59 16.88
CA LEU A 202 -2.68 3.69 18.00
C LEU A 202 -4.13 3.81 17.51
N THR A 203 -4.39 4.55 16.43
CA THR A 203 -5.74 4.69 15.86
C THR A 203 -6.27 3.35 15.35
N ILE A 204 -5.41 2.52 14.76
CA ILE A 204 -5.75 1.15 14.32
C ILE A 204 -6.00 0.24 15.54
N LEU A 205 -5.16 0.32 16.57
CA LEU A 205 -5.36 -0.47 17.79
C LEU A 205 -6.66 -0.09 18.52
N ARG A 206 -7.00 1.19 18.50
CA ARG A 206 -8.27 1.71 19.00
C ARG A 206 -9.46 1.17 18.21
N SER A 207 -9.40 1.16 16.88
CA SER A 207 -10.50 0.60 16.07
C SER A 207 -10.70 -0.90 16.29
N ARG A 208 -9.68 -1.59 16.83
CA ARG A 208 -9.71 -3.00 17.24
C ARG A 208 -10.04 -3.21 18.72
N ASN A 209 -10.40 -2.16 19.47
CA ASN A 209 -10.67 -2.18 20.92
C ASN A 209 -9.51 -2.70 21.80
N ILE A 210 -8.26 -2.62 21.31
CA ILE A 210 -7.06 -3.04 22.08
C ILE A 210 -6.62 -1.93 23.03
N VAL A 211 -6.82 -0.67 22.64
CA VAL A 211 -6.50 0.51 23.44
C VAL A 211 -7.79 1.24 23.78
N SER A 212 -8.00 1.52 25.08
CA SER A 212 -9.18 2.23 25.55
C SER A 212 -9.15 3.71 25.17
N TYR A 213 -10.32 4.36 25.14
CA TYR A 213 -10.42 5.79 24.81
C TYR A 213 -9.70 6.67 25.83
N ALA A 214 -9.72 6.28 27.11
CA ALA A 214 -9.10 7.02 28.19
C ALA A 214 -7.56 6.98 28.08
N ASP A 215 -7.02 5.82 27.72
CA ASP A 215 -5.56 5.63 27.66
C ASP A 215 -4.95 6.18 26.36
N PHE A 216 -5.76 6.28 25.28
CA PHE A 216 -5.31 6.78 23.99
C PHE A 216 -4.62 8.15 24.06
N ARG A 217 -5.20 9.08 24.84
CA ARG A 217 -4.66 10.44 24.97
C ARG A 217 -3.33 10.43 25.73
N GLY A 218 -3.23 9.66 26.82
CA GLY A 218 -1.98 9.49 27.57
C GLY A 218 -0.88 8.87 26.72
N PHE A 219 -1.21 7.87 25.90
CA PHE A 219 -0.25 7.25 24.98
C PHE A 219 0.17 8.17 23.83
N ASP A 220 -0.74 9.00 23.31
CA ASP A 220 -0.41 9.95 22.25
C ASP A 220 0.49 11.09 22.72
N GLU A 221 0.29 11.56 23.96
CA GLU A 221 1.08 12.64 24.59
C GLU A 221 2.42 12.16 25.18
N SER A 222 2.61 10.85 25.37
CA SER A 222 3.84 10.27 25.92
C SER A 222 5.08 10.51 25.05
N PRO A 223 6.29 10.69 25.61
CA PRO A 223 7.52 10.76 24.82
C PRO A 223 7.83 9.41 24.13
N LEU A 224 8.65 9.45 23.08
CA LEU A 224 9.25 8.25 22.52
C LEU A 224 10.41 7.84 23.44
N ASP A 225 10.17 6.82 24.27
CA ASP A 225 11.18 6.27 25.17
C ASP A 225 11.77 4.98 24.59
N PRO A 226 13.11 4.86 24.46
CA PRO A 226 13.76 3.62 24.08
C PRO A 226 13.82 2.58 25.21
N SER A 227 13.50 2.95 26.46
CA SER A 227 13.63 2.08 27.62
C SER A 227 12.60 0.94 27.64
N PRO A 228 12.95 -0.24 28.18
CA PRO A 228 11.95 -1.26 28.49
C PRO A 228 10.95 -0.72 29.52
N ALA A 229 9.65 -1.00 29.30
CA ALA A 229 8.69 -0.93 30.40
C ALA A 229 9.22 -1.78 31.56
N PRO A 230 9.14 -1.31 32.82
CA PRO A 230 9.52 -2.13 33.95
C PRO A 230 8.69 -3.43 33.90
N SER A 231 9.42 -4.55 33.89
CA SER A 231 8.87 -5.91 33.97
C SER A 231 7.98 -6.11 35.17
#